data_AF-A0AAD5ZTH7-F1
#
_entry.id   AF-A0AAD5ZTH7-F1
#
_cell.length_a   1.000
_cell.length_b   1.000
_cell.length_c   1.000
_cell.angle_alpha   90.00
_cell.angle_beta   90.00
_cell.angle_gamma   90.00
#
_symmetry.space_group_name_H-M   'P 1'
#
loop_
_entity.id
_entity.type
_entity.pdbx_description
1 polymer ?
#
loop_
_entity_poly.entity_id
_entity_poly.type
_entity_poly.pdbx_seq_one_letter_code
_entity_poly.pdbx_strand_id
1 'polypeptide(L)'
;MLLRVRPFPSFPPLSTSFHRRRYSVSAQVTTASSPTTPPQPTTPLVKTALFIPPGVAEEDVSMEMVLPGSNIVLGPYAGDAKVKSVEFVKSSAKAKDCPRDPIRRPEFAVLGRSNVGKSSLINSLVRKKDVALTSKKPGKTQLINHFLINKSWYLVDLPGYGFAHAPRSAKTDWSAFTKGYFLNRDSLVSALLLIDSSVPPQQIDLDCANWLGRNNIGFTFVFTKCDKVRATKGKRSDDNLKKFQDMISNYYKEPPPWIMTSSVTGLGRDDLLLHMSQLRNYWDQEDI
;
A
#
# COMPACT_ATOMS: atom_id res chain seq x y z
N MET A 1 -14.88 19.45 -8.99
CA MET A 1 -14.72 18.47 -10.09
C MET A 1 -14.35 17.13 -9.45
N LEU A 2 -15.36 16.27 -9.18
CA LEU A 2 -15.14 14.93 -8.62
C LEU A 2 -14.29 14.12 -9.61
N LEU A 3 -13.12 13.66 -9.18
CA LEU A 3 -12.27 12.80 -9.99
C LEU A 3 -12.97 11.43 -10.09
N ARG A 4 -13.50 11.06 -11.26
CA ARG A 4 -13.88 9.67 -11.60
C ARG A 4 -12.62 8.84 -11.85
N VAL A 5 -11.70 8.83 -10.89
CA VAL A 5 -10.49 8.04 -10.97
C VAL A 5 -10.75 6.75 -10.24
N ARG A 6 -10.81 5.63 -10.98
CA ARG A 6 -10.75 4.31 -10.36
C ARG A 6 -9.35 4.16 -9.76
N PRO A 7 -9.21 3.76 -8.48
CA PRO A 7 -7.89 3.65 -7.83
C PRO A 7 -7.01 2.55 -8.45
N PHE A 8 -7.58 1.71 -9.32
CA PHE A 8 -6.89 0.74 -10.15
C PHE A 8 -7.43 0.82 -11.59
N PRO A 9 -6.64 0.49 -12.62
CA PRO A 9 -7.16 0.30 -13.96
C PRO A 9 -8.34 -0.68 -13.94
N SER A 10 -9.32 -0.50 -14.84
CA SER A 10 -10.39 -1.46 -15.01
C SER A 10 -9.81 -2.78 -15.49
N PHE A 11 -9.72 -3.75 -14.59
CA PHE A 11 -9.31 -5.10 -14.93
C PHE A 11 -10.41 -5.79 -15.76
N PRO A 12 -10.07 -6.50 -16.85
CA PRO A 12 -11.04 -7.20 -17.66
C PRO A 12 -11.71 -8.31 -16.84
N PRO A 13 -13.02 -8.57 -17.00
CA PRO A 13 -13.66 -9.72 -16.36
C PRO A 13 -13.07 -11.01 -16.93
N LEU A 14 -12.45 -11.84 -16.08
CA LEU A 14 -12.03 -13.18 -16.47
C LEU A 14 -13.25 -14.07 -16.72
N SER A 15 -13.22 -14.78 -17.84
CA SER A 15 -14.19 -15.82 -18.21
C SER A 15 -14.17 -16.93 -17.15
N THR A 16 -15.33 -17.22 -16.57
CA THR A 16 -15.50 -18.19 -15.49
C THR A 16 -15.32 -19.62 -15.98
N SER A 17 -14.17 -20.23 -15.69
CA SER A 17 -14.04 -21.69 -15.66
C SER A 17 -13.07 -22.18 -14.57
N PHE A 18 -13.30 -21.77 -13.32
CA PHE A 18 -12.56 -22.34 -12.18
C PHE A 18 -13.11 -23.71 -11.80
N HIS A 19 -12.30 -24.75 -12.02
CA HIS A 19 -12.48 -26.07 -11.42
C HIS A 19 -12.24 -26.00 -9.90
N ARG A 20 -13.31 -26.21 -9.14
CA ARG A 20 -13.36 -26.16 -7.68
C ARG A 20 -12.58 -27.34 -7.08
N ARG A 21 -11.32 -27.15 -6.66
CA ARG A 21 -10.65 -28.09 -5.75
C ARG A 21 -11.12 -27.83 -4.32
N ARG A 22 -11.95 -28.72 -3.79
CA ARG A 22 -12.37 -28.74 -2.38
C ARG A 22 -11.19 -29.16 -1.52
N TYR A 23 -10.75 -28.31 -0.59
CA TYR A 23 -9.99 -28.76 0.57
C TYR A 23 -10.98 -29.18 1.65
N SER A 24 -11.00 -30.47 1.98
CA SER A 24 -11.78 -31.02 3.09
C SER A 24 -10.96 -30.92 4.37
N VAL A 25 -11.45 -30.20 5.38
CA VAL A 25 -10.99 -30.33 6.76
C VAL A 25 -12.05 -31.14 7.50
N SER A 26 -11.69 -32.34 7.95
CA SER A 26 -12.55 -33.16 8.81
C SER A 26 -12.38 -32.75 10.27
N ALA A 27 -13.47 -32.39 10.93
CA ALA A 27 -13.55 -32.43 12.39
C ALA A 27 -14.92 -33.01 12.76
N GLN A 28 -14.90 -34.10 13.53
CA GLN A 28 -16.09 -34.83 13.98
C GLN A 28 -16.82 -34.12 15.13
N VAL A 29 -18.10 -34.43 15.18
CA VAL A 29 -19.22 -33.89 15.96
C VAL A 29 -19.13 -34.19 17.45
N THR A 30 -19.65 -33.26 18.28
CA THR A 30 -20.51 -33.62 19.43
C THR A 30 -21.60 -32.56 19.62
N THR A 31 -22.85 -33.01 19.58
CA THR A 31 -24.09 -32.25 19.70
C THR A 31 -24.46 -31.96 21.16
N ALA A 32 -24.85 -30.72 21.46
CA ALA A 32 -25.70 -30.41 22.61
C ALA A 32 -26.61 -29.22 22.26
N SER A 33 -27.91 -29.43 22.40
CA SER A 33 -29.01 -28.50 22.09
C SER A 33 -29.37 -27.61 23.28
N SER A 34 -29.51 -26.30 23.05
CA SER A 34 -30.23 -25.35 23.93
C SER A 34 -30.64 -24.08 23.16
N PRO A 35 -31.62 -23.29 23.64
CA PRO A 35 -32.74 -22.82 22.83
C PRO A 35 -32.50 -21.54 22.02
N THR A 36 -33.27 -21.46 20.94
CA THR A 36 -33.43 -20.36 19.98
C THR A 36 -33.78 -19.01 20.63
N THR A 37 -32.83 -18.10 20.60
CA THR A 37 -33.07 -16.65 20.72
C THR A 37 -33.45 -16.11 19.33
N PRO A 38 -34.47 -15.24 19.19
CA PRO A 38 -34.81 -14.64 17.88
C PRO A 38 -33.58 -13.90 17.32
N PRO A 39 -33.34 -13.93 16.00
CA PRO A 39 -32.28 -13.14 15.40
C PRO A 39 -32.57 -11.67 15.67
N GLN A 40 -31.75 -11.05 16.51
CA GLN A 40 -31.69 -9.60 16.64
C GLN A 40 -31.40 -9.03 15.25
N PRO A 41 -32.11 -7.96 14.83
CA PRO A 41 -31.85 -7.35 13.54
C PRO A 41 -30.39 -6.91 13.51
N THR A 42 -29.59 -7.53 12.63
CA THR A 42 -28.23 -7.10 12.35
C THR A 42 -28.31 -5.68 11.84
N THR A 43 -27.91 -4.74 12.70
CA THR A 43 -27.72 -3.33 12.35
C THR A 43 -26.97 -3.27 11.02
N PRO A 44 -27.46 -2.52 10.01
CA PRO A 44 -26.78 -2.46 8.72
C PRO A 44 -25.37 -1.96 8.98
N LEU A 45 -24.41 -2.87 8.78
CA LEU A 45 -22.98 -2.63 8.93
C LEU A 45 -22.67 -1.29 8.26
N VAL A 46 -22.03 -0.41 9.04
CA VAL A 46 -21.40 0.81 8.55
C VAL A 46 -20.86 0.51 7.15
N LYS A 47 -21.31 1.27 6.13
CA LYS A 47 -20.70 1.28 4.80
C LYS A 47 -19.24 1.70 4.97
N THR A 48 -18.44 0.76 5.44
CA THR A 48 -17.01 0.86 5.60
C THR A 48 -16.57 0.80 4.17
N ALA A 49 -16.00 1.91 3.71
CA ALA A 49 -15.55 2.03 2.34
C ALA A 49 -14.26 1.20 2.20
N LEU A 50 -14.47 -0.11 2.13
CA LEU A 50 -13.46 -1.15 2.05
C LEU A 50 -12.88 -1.18 0.64
N PHE A 51 -11.58 -1.39 0.57
CA PHE A 51 -10.92 -1.80 -0.65
C PHE A 51 -11.12 -3.31 -0.82
N ILE A 52 -11.88 -3.67 -1.84
CA ILE A 52 -12.13 -5.05 -2.24
C ILE A 52 -11.13 -5.40 -3.35
N PRO A 53 -10.19 -6.33 -3.11
CA PRO A 53 -9.20 -6.70 -4.12
C PRO A 53 -9.85 -7.53 -5.24
N PRO A 54 -9.18 -7.67 -6.39
CA PRO A 54 -9.64 -8.54 -7.45
C PRO A 54 -9.91 -9.98 -6.97
N GLY A 55 -10.95 -10.61 -7.51
CA GLY A 55 -11.33 -11.99 -7.18
C GLY A 55 -12.15 -12.15 -5.89
N VAL A 56 -12.61 -11.06 -5.26
CA VAL A 56 -13.54 -11.09 -4.13
C VAL A 56 -14.87 -10.47 -4.55
N ALA A 57 -15.98 -11.20 -4.35
CA ALA A 57 -17.32 -10.68 -4.55
C ALA A 57 -17.76 -9.86 -3.32
N GLU A 58 -18.51 -8.77 -3.51
CA GLU A 58 -18.88 -7.88 -2.41
C GLU A 58 -19.72 -8.59 -1.34
N GLU A 59 -20.55 -9.54 -1.77
CA GLU A 59 -21.41 -10.39 -0.94
C GLU A 59 -20.62 -11.38 -0.06
N ASP A 60 -19.40 -11.73 -0.46
CA ASP A 60 -18.54 -12.68 0.26
C ASP A 60 -17.68 -11.96 1.34
N VAL A 61 -17.70 -10.63 1.39
CA VAL A 61 -16.87 -9.85 2.31
C VAL A 61 -17.37 -9.98 3.74
N SER A 62 -16.52 -10.54 4.61
CA SER A 62 -16.73 -10.56 6.06
C SER A 62 -15.72 -9.66 6.79
N MET A 63 -16.05 -9.25 8.01
CA MET A 63 -15.15 -8.41 8.83
C MET A 63 -13.84 -9.10 9.20
N GLU A 64 -13.82 -10.43 9.25
CA GLU A 64 -12.62 -11.23 9.53
C GLU A 64 -11.61 -11.21 8.38
N MET A 65 -12.08 -10.89 7.16
CA MET A 65 -11.23 -10.74 5.98
C MET A 65 -10.53 -9.38 5.93
N VAL A 66 -10.92 -8.41 6.76
CA VAL A 66 -10.34 -7.07 6.74
C VAL A 66 -9.03 -7.07 7.54
N LEU A 67 -7.95 -6.63 6.88
CA LEU A 67 -6.65 -6.49 7.52
C LEU A 67 -6.73 -5.49 8.71
N PRO A 68 -6.22 -5.84 9.90
CA PRO A 68 -6.24 -4.95 11.06
C PRO A 68 -5.61 -3.58 10.79
N GLY A 69 -6.27 -2.51 11.23
CA GLY A 69 -5.77 -1.14 11.05
C GLY A 69 -5.72 -0.68 9.59
N SER A 70 -6.65 -1.17 8.76
CA SER A 70 -6.73 -0.88 7.32
C SER A 70 -8.19 -0.82 6.86
N ASN A 71 -8.42 -0.48 5.58
CA ASN A 71 -9.68 -0.77 4.88
C ASN A 71 -9.55 -1.91 3.87
N ILE A 72 -8.51 -2.74 3.95
CA ILE A 72 -8.14 -3.70 2.90
C ILE A 72 -8.73 -5.07 3.21
N VAL A 73 -9.52 -5.60 2.29
CA VAL A 73 -10.01 -6.98 2.35
C VAL A 73 -8.92 -7.93 1.83
N LEU A 74 -8.80 -9.10 2.45
CA LEU A 74 -7.98 -10.19 1.97
C LEU A 74 -8.72 -11.00 0.91
N GLY A 75 -8.14 -11.05 -0.29
CA GLY A 75 -8.64 -11.86 -1.39
C GLY A 75 -7.94 -13.20 -1.55
N PRO A 76 -8.39 -14.01 -2.52
CA PRO A 76 -7.87 -15.36 -2.77
C PRO A 76 -6.40 -15.38 -3.21
N TYR A 77 -5.89 -14.24 -3.71
CA TYR A 77 -4.50 -14.10 -4.15
C TYR A 77 -3.52 -13.80 -3.00
N ALA A 78 -4.00 -13.60 -1.77
CA ALA A 78 -3.12 -13.35 -0.62
C ALA A 78 -2.29 -14.60 -0.26
N GLY A 79 -0.97 -14.52 -0.37
CA GLY A 79 -0.07 -15.66 -0.15
C GLY A 79 1.38 -15.34 -0.49
N ASP A 80 2.35 -16.12 0.00
CA ASP A 80 3.78 -15.90 -0.26
C ASP A 80 4.30 -14.49 0.14
N ALA A 81 3.81 -13.99 1.28
CA ALA A 81 4.16 -12.67 1.82
C ALA A 81 5.53 -12.64 2.54
N LYS A 82 6.11 -13.81 2.89
CA LYS A 82 7.33 -13.87 3.70
C LYS A 82 8.55 -13.36 2.95
N VAL A 83 9.25 -12.38 3.51
CA VAL A 83 10.56 -11.94 3.02
C VAL A 83 11.67 -12.84 3.59
N LYS A 84 12.37 -13.56 2.71
CA LYS A 84 13.46 -14.50 3.01
C LYS A 84 14.82 -13.90 2.65
N SER A 85 14.90 -13.15 1.56
CA SER A 85 16.13 -12.49 1.11
C SER A 85 15.86 -11.11 0.53
N VAL A 86 16.88 -10.26 0.58
CA VAL A 86 16.92 -8.93 -0.03
C VAL A 86 18.33 -8.69 -0.55
N GLU A 87 18.42 -8.18 -1.77
CA GLU A 87 19.65 -7.82 -2.48
C GLU A 87 19.52 -6.40 -3.02
N PHE A 88 20.52 -5.55 -2.76
CA PHE A 88 20.58 -4.24 -3.41
C PHE A 88 21.12 -4.42 -4.83
N VAL A 89 20.35 -3.98 -5.82
CA VAL A 89 20.70 -4.17 -7.24
C VAL A 89 21.39 -2.94 -7.81
N LYS A 90 20.75 -1.77 -7.71
CA LYS A 90 21.27 -0.54 -8.34
C LYS A 90 20.63 0.72 -7.78
N SER A 91 21.41 1.80 -7.75
CA SER A 91 20.91 3.18 -7.63
C SER A 91 20.97 3.88 -8.98
N SER A 92 19.87 4.50 -9.40
CA SER A 92 19.75 5.16 -10.70
C SER A 92 19.36 6.63 -10.55
N ALA A 93 20.05 7.52 -11.26
CA ALA A 93 19.74 8.96 -11.24
C ALA A 93 18.57 9.32 -12.18
N LYS A 94 18.34 8.52 -13.23
CA LYS A 94 17.26 8.72 -14.21
C LYS A 94 16.47 7.44 -14.38
N ALA A 95 15.18 7.56 -14.70
CA ALA A 95 14.29 6.42 -14.94
C ALA A 95 14.83 5.46 -16.01
N LYS A 96 15.41 5.99 -17.09
CA LYS A 96 16.01 5.20 -18.18
C LYS A 96 17.21 4.34 -17.74
N ASP A 97 17.87 4.69 -16.64
CA ASP A 97 19.03 3.97 -16.13
C ASP A 97 18.64 2.84 -15.14
N CYS A 98 17.35 2.77 -14.79
CA CYS A 98 16.80 1.71 -13.93
C CYS A 98 16.97 0.35 -14.60
N PRO A 99 17.23 -0.73 -13.83
CA PRO A 99 17.41 -2.06 -14.39
C PRO A 99 16.17 -2.46 -15.20
N ARG A 100 16.34 -2.97 -16.42
CA ARG A 100 15.26 -3.64 -17.15
C ARG A 100 15.39 -5.13 -16.86
N ASP A 101 14.40 -5.69 -16.18
CA ASP A 101 14.39 -7.11 -15.88
C ASP A 101 13.80 -7.88 -17.08
N PRO A 102 14.55 -8.78 -17.74
CA PRO A 102 14.06 -9.52 -18.89
C PRO A 102 12.82 -10.37 -18.62
N ILE A 103 12.63 -10.82 -17.38
CA ILE A 103 11.46 -11.61 -16.97
C ILE A 103 10.37 -10.75 -16.31
N ARG A 104 10.49 -9.42 -16.40
CA ARG A 104 9.51 -8.42 -15.92
C ARG A 104 8.99 -8.70 -14.51
N ARG A 105 9.87 -8.90 -13.52
CA ARG A 105 9.43 -9.13 -12.14
C ARG A 105 8.60 -7.94 -11.62
N PRO A 106 7.53 -8.21 -10.84
CA PRO A 106 6.65 -7.18 -10.31
C PRO A 106 7.39 -6.21 -9.36
N GLU A 107 7.02 -4.93 -9.42
CA GLU A 107 7.65 -3.86 -8.63
C GLU A 107 6.66 -3.10 -7.75
N PHE A 108 7.09 -2.78 -6.53
CA PHE A 108 6.39 -1.86 -5.64
C PHE A 108 7.26 -0.64 -5.37
N ALA A 109 6.74 0.53 -5.70
CA ALA A 109 7.46 1.80 -5.55
C ALA A 109 7.11 2.49 -4.22
N VAL A 110 8.09 2.66 -3.32
CA VAL A 110 7.95 3.37 -2.06
C VAL A 110 8.16 4.86 -2.28
N LEU A 111 7.18 5.65 -1.88
CA LEU A 111 7.10 7.06 -2.21
C LEU A 111 6.49 7.85 -1.06
N GLY A 112 6.88 9.11 -0.90
CA GLY A 112 6.41 9.92 0.21
C GLY A 112 7.36 11.06 0.53
N ARG A 113 6.89 12.01 1.34
CA ARG A 113 7.68 13.18 1.74
C ARG A 113 9.05 12.83 2.30
N SER A 114 9.99 13.77 2.23
CA SER A 114 11.22 13.65 2.99
C SER A 114 10.92 13.46 4.48
N ASN A 115 11.64 12.54 5.14
CA ASN A 115 11.47 12.17 6.54
C ASN A 115 10.11 11.56 6.93
N VAL A 116 9.26 11.17 5.97
CA VAL A 116 7.99 10.48 6.26
C VAL A 116 8.22 9.10 6.90
N GLY A 117 9.31 8.41 6.55
CA GLY A 117 9.63 7.08 7.07
C GLY A 117 9.97 6.02 6.01
N LYS A 118 10.15 6.38 4.72
CA LYS A 118 10.46 5.44 3.63
C LYS A 118 11.54 4.41 3.96
N SER A 119 12.77 4.85 4.25
CA SER A 119 13.89 3.94 4.57
C SER A 119 13.60 3.08 5.80
N SER A 120 12.92 3.65 6.81
CA SER A 120 12.53 2.90 8.02
C SER A 120 11.49 1.83 7.72
N LEU A 121 10.51 2.13 6.85
CA LEU A 121 9.53 1.15 6.39
C LEU A 121 10.20 0.04 5.58
N ILE A 122 11.10 0.38 4.64
CA ILE A 122 11.84 -0.59 3.84
C ILE A 122 12.60 -1.56 4.75
N ASN A 123 13.41 -1.03 5.68
CA ASN A 123 14.16 -1.84 6.64
C ASN A 123 13.25 -2.71 7.51
N SER A 124 12.08 -2.17 7.91
CA SER A 124 11.08 -2.91 8.66
C SER A 124 10.53 -4.09 7.84
N LEU A 125 10.07 -3.85 6.60
CA LEU A 125 9.52 -4.88 5.72
C LEU A 125 10.49 -6.05 5.52
N VAL A 126 11.76 -5.74 5.25
CA VAL A 126 12.79 -6.76 4.97
C VAL A 126 13.44 -7.35 6.23
N ARG A 127 13.09 -6.86 7.43
CA ARG A 127 13.70 -7.24 8.73
C ARG A 127 15.24 -7.20 8.73
N LYS A 128 15.83 -6.28 7.97
CA LYS A 128 17.28 -6.04 7.99
C LYS A 128 17.54 -4.57 8.29
N LYS A 129 18.52 -4.32 9.14
CA LYS A 129 19.01 -2.97 9.41
C LYS A 129 19.82 -2.49 8.20
N ASP A 130 19.71 -1.21 7.92
CA ASP A 130 20.58 -0.46 6.99
C ASP A 130 20.59 -0.94 5.52
N VAL A 131 19.57 -1.66 5.07
CA VAL A 131 19.37 -1.94 3.63
C VAL A 131 19.05 -0.65 2.88
N ALA A 132 18.13 0.15 3.43
CA ALA A 132 17.90 1.52 3.03
C ALA A 132 18.52 2.46 4.08
N LEU A 133 19.37 3.38 3.63
CA LEU A 133 20.00 4.36 4.51
C LEU A 133 18.96 5.27 5.15
N THR A 134 18.83 5.24 6.47
CA THR A 134 17.95 6.13 7.23
C THR A 134 18.74 7.40 7.63
N SER A 135 18.30 8.58 7.21
CA SER A 135 18.88 9.85 7.66
C SER A 135 17.80 10.80 8.19
N LYS A 136 18.14 11.57 9.23
CA LYS A 136 17.28 12.66 9.74
C LYS A 136 17.35 13.91 8.85
N LYS A 137 18.41 14.08 8.05
CA LYS A 137 18.60 15.24 7.17
C LYS A 137 17.81 15.03 5.85
N PRO A 138 16.88 15.94 5.49
CA PRO A 138 16.18 15.88 4.20
C PRO A 138 17.16 15.91 3.02
N GLY A 139 16.82 15.27 1.89
CA GLY A 139 17.57 15.45 0.63
C GLY A 139 18.61 14.40 0.27
N LYS A 140 18.79 13.34 1.06
CA LYS A 140 19.83 12.32 0.78
C LYS A 140 19.46 11.31 -0.30
N THR A 141 18.22 10.82 -0.33
CA THR A 141 17.77 9.94 -1.43
C THR A 141 17.48 10.83 -2.63
N GLN A 142 18.44 10.93 -3.55
CA GLN A 142 18.29 11.58 -4.86
C GLN A 142 18.25 10.57 -6.01
N LEU A 143 18.50 9.29 -5.69
CA LEU A 143 18.56 8.19 -6.63
C LEU A 143 17.37 7.25 -6.39
N ILE A 144 16.97 6.55 -7.44
CA ILE A 144 16.02 5.45 -7.38
C ILE A 144 16.78 4.19 -7.00
N ASN A 145 16.47 3.58 -5.85
CA ASN A 145 17.17 2.38 -5.38
C ASN A 145 16.29 1.15 -5.60
N HIS A 146 16.84 0.12 -6.25
CA HIS A 146 16.14 -1.15 -6.48
C HIS A 146 16.66 -2.21 -5.53
N PHE A 147 15.74 -2.83 -4.78
CA PHE A 147 16.01 -3.96 -3.91
C PHE A 147 15.27 -5.18 -4.43
N LEU A 148 16.01 -6.22 -4.83
CA LEU A 148 15.43 -7.49 -5.26
C LEU A 148 15.08 -8.34 -4.03
N ILE A 149 13.81 -8.67 -3.88
CA ILE A 149 13.27 -9.44 -2.76
C ILE A 149 12.99 -10.86 -3.22
N ASN A 150 13.47 -11.85 -2.46
CA ASN A 150 13.26 -13.27 -2.72
C ASN A 150 13.64 -13.74 -4.14
N LYS A 151 14.44 -12.96 -4.88
CA LYS A 151 14.70 -13.14 -6.32
C LYS A 151 13.43 -13.16 -7.19
N SER A 152 12.31 -12.60 -6.73
CA SER A 152 11.02 -12.68 -7.41
C SER A 152 10.31 -11.35 -7.62
N TRP A 153 10.59 -10.30 -6.84
CA TRP A 153 9.97 -8.99 -7.03
C TRP A 153 10.88 -7.86 -6.54
N TYR A 154 10.62 -6.63 -6.97
CA TYR A 154 11.41 -5.47 -6.56
C TYR A 154 10.65 -4.57 -5.58
N LEU A 155 11.36 -4.14 -4.54
CA LEU A 155 10.99 -2.98 -3.74
C LEU A 155 11.85 -1.80 -4.20
N VAL A 156 11.20 -0.72 -4.64
CA VAL A 156 11.89 0.42 -5.26
C VAL A 156 11.74 1.66 -4.38
N ASP A 157 12.84 2.17 -3.85
CA ASP A 157 12.84 3.41 -3.06
C ASP A 157 12.96 4.61 -3.99
N LEU A 158 11.89 5.39 -4.10
CA LEU A 158 11.87 6.62 -4.86
C LEU A 158 12.29 7.81 -3.98
N PRO A 159 12.98 8.80 -4.56
CA PRO A 159 13.33 10.01 -3.84
C PRO A 159 12.07 10.75 -3.37
N GLY A 160 12.12 11.21 -2.12
CA GLY A 160 10.97 11.86 -1.50
C GLY A 160 10.72 13.27 -2.03
N TYR A 161 9.48 13.72 -1.93
CA TYR A 161 9.07 15.08 -2.31
C TYR A 161 9.03 16.04 -1.11
N GLY A 162 8.85 17.34 -1.39
CA GLY A 162 8.64 18.37 -0.37
C GLY A 162 9.89 18.78 0.42
N PHE A 163 11.05 18.93 -0.25
CA PHE A 163 12.29 19.36 0.41
C PHE A 163 12.18 20.78 0.99
N ALA A 164 12.44 20.92 2.30
CA ALA A 164 12.35 22.19 3.03
C ALA A 164 13.22 23.32 2.44
N HIS A 165 14.39 22.97 1.90
CA HIS A 165 15.39 23.91 1.37
C HIS A 165 15.50 23.94 -0.16
N ALA A 166 14.62 23.26 -0.88
CA ALA A 166 14.64 23.34 -2.34
C ALA A 166 14.14 24.73 -2.83
N PRO A 167 14.69 25.26 -3.93
CA PRO A 167 14.14 26.46 -4.56
C PRO A 167 12.66 26.26 -4.93
N ARG A 168 11.89 27.34 -5.04
CA ARG A 168 10.42 27.30 -5.23
C ARG A 168 9.99 26.46 -6.44
N SER A 169 10.82 26.41 -7.48
CA SER A 169 10.67 25.52 -8.65
C SER A 169 10.77 24.04 -8.31
N ALA A 170 11.70 23.65 -7.42
CA ALA A 170 11.92 22.26 -6.99
C ALA A 170 11.07 21.83 -5.78
N LYS A 171 10.28 22.73 -5.18
CA LYS A 171 9.34 22.43 -4.08
C LYS A 171 8.03 21.80 -4.57
N THR A 172 7.65 22.09 -5.81
CA THR A 172 6.45 21.56 -6.48
C THR A 172 6.80 20.52 -7.54
N ASP A 173 8.02 20.56 -8.08
CA ASP A 173 8.52 19.52 -8.98
C ASP A 173 8.94 18.29 -8.17
N TRP A 174 7.98 17.38 -8.05
CA TRP A 174 8.28 15.98 -8.32
C TRP A 174 9.13 15.92 -9.58
N SER A 175 10.41 15.58 -9.39
CA SER A 175 11.38 15.59 -10.46
C SER A 175 10.82 14.87 -11.70
N ALA A 176 11.10 15.41 -12.89
CA ALA A 176 10.67 14.80 -14.15
C ALA A 176 11.04 13.30 -14.22
N PHE A 177 12.09 12.87 -13.51
CA PHE A 177 12.49 11.47 -13.46
C PHE A 177 11.58 10.58 -12.59
N THR A 178 11.01 11.06 -11.47
CA THR A 178 10.07 10.25 -10.67
C THR A 178 8.79 10.02 -11.45
N LYS A 179 8.27 11.08 -12.10
CA LYS A 179 7.14 10.97 -13.03
C LYS A 179 7.47 10.05 -14.21
N GLY A 180 8.66 10.22 -14.79
CA GLY A 180 9.15 9.37 -15.86
C GLY A 180 9.29 7.90 -15.47
N TYR A 181 9.65 7.58 -14.23
CA TYR A 181 9.65 6.20 -13.75
C TYR A 181 8.22 5.63 -13.77
N PHE A 182 7.27 6.31 -13.13
CA PHE A 182 5.88 5.86 -13.08
C PHE A 182 5.23 5.67 -14.45
N LEU A 183 5.49 6.57 -15.39
CA LEU A 183 4.86 6.55 -16.72
C LEU A 183 5.45 5.51 -17.68
N ASN A 184 6.65 5.00 -17.38
CA ASN A 184 7.39 4.12 -18.31
C ASN A 184 7.76 2.77 -17.70
N ARG A 185 7.23 2.43 -16.50
CA ARG A 185 7.54 1.19 -15.80
C ARG A 185 6.36 0.23 -15.89
N ASP A 186 6.40 -0.64 -16.89
CA ASP A 186 5.41 -1.68 -17.15
C ASP A 186 5.36 -2.77 -16.07
N SER A 187 6.47 -3.02 -15.37
CA SER A 187 6.56 -3.94 -14.23
C SER A 187 5.98 -3.38 -12.92
N LEU A 188 5.56 -2.10 -12.88
CA LEU A 188 5.06 -1.49 -11.66
C LEU A 188 3.65 -1.99 -11.33
N VAL A 189 3.52 -2.70 -10.20
CA VAL A 189 2.24 -3.20 -9.70
C VAL A 189 1.49 -2.11 -8.95
N SER A 190 2.16 -1.45 -8.01
CA SER A 190 1.53 -0.41 -7.18
C SER A 190 2.57 0.49 -6.50
N ALA A 191 2.20 1.75 -6.26
CA ALA A 191 2.94 2.67 -5.41
C ALA A 191 2.50 2.55 -3.94
N LEU A 192 3.46 2.47 -3.03
CA LEU A 192 3.24 2.65 -1.59
C LEU A 192 3.44 4.13 -1.24
N LEU A 193 2.34 4.87 -1.15
CA LEU A 193 2.36 6.30 -0.85
C LEU A 193 2.31 6.53 0.67
N LEU A 194 3.45 6.85 1.25
CA LEU A 194 3.60 7.03 2.69
C LEU A 194 3.09 8.38 3.15
N ILE A 195 2.31 8.35 4.23
CA ILE A 195 1.75 9.51 4.94
C ILE A 195 2.23 9.45 6.40
N ASP A 196 2.68 10.56 6.96
CA ASP A 196 3.09 10.63 8.38
C ASP A 196 1.88 10.90 9.26
N SER A 197 1.41 9.92 10.04
CA SER A 197 0.24 10.09 10.91
C SER A 197 0.50 10.97 12.13
N SER A 198 1.77 11.30 12.42
CA SER A 198 2.14 12.14 13.57
C SER A 198 2.01 13.65 13.31
N VAL A 199 1.69 14.04 12.07
CA VAL A 199 1.47 15.45 11.68
C VAL A 199 0.09 15.64 11.05
N PRO A 200 -0.48 16.87 11.07
CA PRO A 200 -1.73 17.14 10.37
C PRO A 200 -1.62 16.83 8.87
N PRO A 201 -2.72 16.43 8.19
CA PRO A 201 -2.78 16.22 6.74
C PRO A 201 -2.15 17.36 5.92
N GLN A 202 -1.57 17.02 4.78
CA GLN A 202 -0.74 17.95 4.02
C GLN A 202 -1.14 17.90 2.56
N GLN A 203 -1.40 19.07 1.97
CA GLN A 203 -1.90 19.17 0.61
C GLN A 203 -0.98 18.48 -0.41
N ILE A 204 0.34 18.56 -0.22
CA ILE A 204 1.33 17.93 -1.10
C ILE A 204 1.19 16.40 -1.20
N ASP A 205 0.70 15.74 -0.15
CA ASP A 205 0.46 14.30 -0.16
C ASP A 205 -0.79 13.96 -0.97
N LEU A 206 -1.83 14.80 -0.88
CA LEU A 206 -3.04 14.68 -1.68
C LEU A 206 -2.79 15.00 -3.15
N ASP A 207 -1.99 16.02 -3.45
CA ASP A 207 -1.60 16.38 -4.82
C ASP A 207 -0.85 15.24 -5.49
N CYS A 208 0.02 14.56 -4.73
CA CYS A 208 0.68 13.34 -5.14
C CYS A 208 -0.33 12.22 -5.48
N ALA A 209 -1.22 11.90 -4.53
CA ALA A 209 -2.22 10.84 -4.74
C ALA A 209 -3.08 11.13 -5.99
N ASN A 210 -3.51 12.38 -6.15
CA ASN A 210 -4.28 12.82 -7.31
C ASN A 210 -3.48 12.71 -8.62
N TRP A 211 -2.16 12.98 -8.59
CA TRP A 211 -1.32 12.78 -9.76
C TRP A 211 -1.19 11.29 -10.12
N LEU A 212 -0.96 10.41 -9.15
CA LEU A 212 -0.91 8.95 -9.38
C LEU A 212 -2.23 8.47 -9.99
N GLY A 213 -3.34 8.85 -9.38
CA GLY A 213 -4.67 8.47 -9.83
C GLY A 213 -5.00 8.97 -11.24
N ARG A 214 -4.70 10.23 -11.56
CA ARG A 214 -4.93 10.78 -12.93
C ARG A 214 -4.13 10.08 -14.02
N ASN A 215 -3.02 9.43 -13.66
CA ASN A 215 -2.19 8.66 -14.58
C ASN A 215 -2.46 7.15 -14.49
N ASN A 216 -3.56 6.73 -13.86
CA ASN A 216 -3.95 5.32 -13.68
C ASN A 216 -2.87 4.46 -13.01
N ILE A 217 -2.07 5.06 -12.13
CA ILE A 217 -1.07 4.32 -11.35
C ILE A 217 -1.75 3.84 -10.09
N GLY A 218 -1.82 2.52 -9.89
CA GLY A 218 -2.33 1.93 -8.66
C GLY A 218 -1.48 2.36 -7.45
N PHE A 219 -2.12 2.68 -6.33
CA PHE A 219 -1.41 3.05 -5.11
C PHE A 219 -2.15 2.65 -3.84
N THR A 220 -1.37 2.45 -2.78
CA THR A 220 -1.83 2.18 -1.42
C THR A 220 -1.29 3.26 -0.48
N PHE A 221 -2.16 3.89 0.29
CA PHE A 221 -1.74 4.79 1.36
C PHE A 221 -1.16 4.00 2.53
N VAL A 222 0.08 4.31 2.89
CA VAL A 222 0.75 3.71 4.04
C VAL A 222 0.92 4.76 5.12
N PHE A 223 0.06 4.74 6.13
CA PHE A 223 0.17 5.63 7.28
C PHE A 223 1.32 5.14 8.16
N THR A 224 2.31 6.01 8.38
CA THR A 224 3.54 5.68 9.10
C THR A 224 3.59 6.40 10.44
N LYS A 225 4.40 5.87 11.36
CA LYS A 225 4.60 6.42 12.71
C LYS A 225 3.31 6.45 13.54
N CYS A 226 2.44 5.46 13.35
CA CYS A 226 1.19 5.35 14.10
C CYS A 226 1.40 5.12 15.62
N ASP A 227 2.62 4.72 16.02
CA ASP A 227 3.06 4.63 17.41
C ASP A 227 3.24 5.99 18.10
N LYS A 228 3.41 7.08 17.34
CA LYS A 228 3.70 8.39 17.92
C LYS A 228 2.44 9.07 18.43
N VAL A 229 2.37 9.24 19.74
CA VAL A 229 1.44 10.17 20.40
C VAL A 229 2.15 11.52 20.58
N ARG A 230 1.49 12.62 20.21
CA ARG A 230 2.09 13.97 20.34
C ARG A 230 2.15 14.37 21.82
N ALA A 231 3.30 14.89 22.27
CA ALA A 231 3.62 15.21 23.67
C ALA A 231 2.83 16.38 24.30
N THR A 232 1.81 16.94 23.65
CA THR A 232 1.06 18.08 24.20
C THR A 232 -0.45 17.86 24.01
N LYS A 233 -1.13 17.59 25.13
CA LYS A 233 -2.59 17.67 25.36
C LYS A 233 -3.53 17.29 24.18
N GLY A 234 -3.39 16.06 23.69
CA GLY A 234 -4.59 15.26 23.36
C GLY A 234 -5.13 15.31 21.93
N LYS A 235 -4.32 14.99 20.92
CA LYS A 235 -4.84 14.40 19.66
C LYS A 235 -3.98 13.21 19.26
N ARG A 236 -4.59 12.03 19.17
CA ARG A 236 -3.91 10.77 18.82
C ARG A 236 -3.53 10.77 17.34
N SER A 237 -2.58 9.93 16.94
CA SER A 237 -2.29 9.63 15.52
C SER A 237 -3.57 9.31 14.74
N ASP A 238 -4.54 8.69 15.41
CA ASP A 238 -5.90 8.38 14.93
C ASP A 238 -6.67 9.62 14.43
N ASP A 239 -6.50 10.79 15.05
CA ASP A 239 -7.21 12.01 14.65
C ASP A 239 -6.69 12.57 13.32
N ASN A 240 -5.38 12.51 13.09
CA ASN A 240 -4.79 12.95 11.82
C ASN A 240 -5.13 11.98 10.71
N LEU A 241 -5.14 10.68 11.01
CA LEU A 241 -5.60 9.64 10.11
C LEU A 241 -7.04 9.90 9.67
N LYS A 242 -7.96 10.09 10.63
CA LYS A 242 -9.37 10.38 10.34
C LYS A 242 -9.52 11.64 9.48
N LYS A 243 -8.83 12.72 9.82
CA LYS A 243 -8.84 13.94 8.98
C LYS A 243 -8.29 13.71 7.58
N PHE A 244 -7.28 12.85 7.43
CA PHE A 244 -6.75 12.52 6.10
C PHE A 244 -7.77 11.69 5.31
N GLN A 245 -8.46 10.74 5.96
CA GLN A 245 -9.55 9.97 5.36
C GLN A 245 -10.73 10.86 4.95
N ASP A 246 -11.13 11.81 5.80
CA ASP A 246 -12.15 12.82 5.48
C ASP A 246 -11.70 13.73 4.33
N MET A 247 -10.40 14.04 4.26
CA MET A 247 -9.84 14.77 3.13
C MET A 247 -9.94 13.94 1.85
N ILE A 248 -9.53 12.67 1.85
CA ILE A 248 -9.60 11.76 0.69
C ILE A 248 -11.04 11.57 0.21
N SER A 249 -12.01 11.38 1.10
CA SER A 249 -13.39 11.07 0.72
C SER A 249 -14.06 12.18 -0.12
N ASN A 250 -13.56 13.42 -0.02
CA ASN A 250 -13.98 14.52 -0.88
C ASN A 250 -13.46 14.42 -2.33
N TYR A 251 -12.40 13.64 -2.56
CA TYR A 251 -11.75 13.49 -3.87
C TYR A 251 -12.04 12.14 -4.53
N TYR A 252 -12.25 11.09 -3.73
CA TYR A 252 -12.43 9.72 -4.20
C TYR A 252 -13.81 9.20 -3.80
N LYS A 253 -14.59 8.74 -4.78
CA LYS A 253 -15.90 8.11 -4.53
C LYS A 253 -15.75 6.78 -3.78
N GLU A 254 -14.73 6.03 -4.15
CA GLU A 254 -14.28 4.81 -3.48
C GLU A 254 -12.87 5.09 -2.95
N PRO A 255 -12.64 5.02 -1.63
CA PRO A 255 -11.36 5.38 -1.08
C PRO A 255 -10.29 4.38 -1.55
N PRO A 256 -9.09 4.86 -1.89
CA PRO A 256 -7.96 4.00 -2.17
C PRO A 256 -7.64 3.08 -0.97
N PRO A 257 -6.97 1.94 -1.19
CA PRO A 257 -6.51 1.10 -0.10
C PRO A 257 -5.58 1.87 0.83
N TRP A 258 -5.74 1.67 2.13
CA TRP A 258 -4.89 2.27 3.14
C TRP A 258 -4.62 1.33 4.30
N ILE A 259 -3.45 1.49 4.92
CA ILE A 259 -3.03 0.68 6.07
C ILE A 259 -2.15 1.47 7.05
N MET A 260 -2.35 1.22 8.35
CA MET A 260 -1.55 1.78 9.44
C MET A 260 -0.28 0.97 9.66
N THR A 261 0.84 1.65 9.85
CA THR A 261 2.15 1.02 10.06
C THR A 261 3.01 1.75 11.09
N SER A 262 3.88 0.99 11.75
CA SER A 262 4.94 1.54 12.59
C SER A 262 6.21 0.71 12.44
N SER A 263 7.27 1.32 11.93
CA SER A 263 8.59 0.67 11.86
C SER A 263 9.22 0.45 13.24
N VAL A 264 8.70 1.09 14.30
CA VAL A 264 9.17 0.96 15.68
C VAL A 264 8.54 -0.25 16.36
N THR A 265 7.21 -0.37 16.27
CA THR A 265 6.46 -1.45 16.96
C THR A 265 6.24 -2.68 16.08
N GLY A 266 6.39 -2.56 14.77
CA GLY A 266 6.08 -3.61 13.80
C GLY A 266 4.61 -3.65 13.36
N LEU A 267 3.77 -2.74 13.86
CA LEU A 267 2.36 -2.63 13.46
C LEU A 267 2.20 -2.61 11.93
N GLY A 268 1.25 -3.39 11.43
CA GLY A 268 0.83 -3.41 10.02
C GLY A 268 1.87 -3.94 9.03
N ARG A 269 3.03 -4.42 9.51
CA ARG A 269 4.11 -4.89 8.63
C ARG A 269 3.72 -6.15 7.86
N ASP A 270 3.26 -7.17 8.59
CA ASP A 270 2.90 -8.45 7.97
C ASP A 270 1.61 -8.32 7.14
N ASP A 271 0.67 -7.50 7.60
CA ASP A 271 -0.55 -7.13 6.88
C ASP A 271 -0.23 -6.39 5.55
N LEU A 272 0.71 -5.43 5.55
CA LEU A 272 1.16 -4.76 4.34
C LEU A 272 1.84 -5.74 3.37
N LEU A 273 2.70 -6.64 3.87
CA LEU A 273 3.31 -7.67 3.03
C LEU A 273 2.26 -8.61 2.43
N LEU A 274 1.21 -8.96 3.19
CA LEU A 274 0.11 -9.76 2.70
C LEU A 274 -0.69 -9.02 1.63
N HIS A 275 -0.94 -7.72 1.82
CA HIS A 275 -1.55 -6.87 0.80
C HIS A 275 -0.70 -6.73 -0.48
N MET A 276 0.61 -6.53 -0.35
CA MET A 276 1.50 -6.50 -1.50
C MET A 276 1.49 -7.85 -2.24
N SER A 277 1.41 -8.95 -1.49
CA SER A 277 1.39 -10.29 -2.08
C SER A 277 0.13 -10.57 -2.89
N GLN A 278 -1.06 -10.15 -2.43
CA GLN A 278 -2.29 -10.31 -3.21
C GLN A 278 -2.24 -9.52 -4.52
N LEU A 279 -1.72 -8.28 -4.51
CA LEU A 279 -1.59 -7.48 -5.71
C LEU A 279 -0.58 -8.09 -6.69
N ARG A 280 0.55 -8.57 -6.16
CA ARG A 280 1.59 -9.24 -6.96
C ARG A 280 1.06 -10.51 -7.62
N ASN A 281 0.46 -11.39 -6.83
CA ASN A 281 0.00 -12.69 -7.29
C ASN A 281 -1.16 -12.55 -8.28
N TYR A 282 -1.98 -11.50 -8.16
CA TYR A 282 -2.98 -11.15 -9.16
C TYR A 282 -2.35 -10.63 -10.46
N TRP A 283 -1.36 -9.73 -10.35
CA TRP A 283 -0.63 -9.21 -11.51
C TRP A 283 0.05 -10.31 -12.32
N ASP A 284 0.65 -11.31 -11.65
CA ASP A 284 1.26 -12.47 -12.31
C ASP A 284 0.25 -13.33 -13.12
N GLN A 285 -1.07 -13.23 -12.85
CA GLN A 285 -2.09 -13.96 -13.62
C GLN A 285 -2.53 -13.24 -14.89
N GLU A 286 -2.28 -11.94 -15.04
CA GLU A 286 -2.65 -11.22 -16.27
C GLU A 286 -1.74 -11.57 -17.45
N ASP A 287 -0.61 -12.22 -17.19
CA ASP A 287 0.40 -12.61 -18.18
C ASP A 287 0.30 -14.06 -18.67
N ILE A 288 -0.75 -14.79 -18.26
CA ILE A 288 -1.03 -16.18 -18.67
C ILE A 288 -2.20 -16.22 -19.66
#